data_AF-I3TDE6-F1
#
_entry.id   AF-I3TDE6-F1
#
_cell.length_a   1.000
_cell.length_b   1.000
_cell.length_c   1.000
_cell.angle_alpha   90.00
_cell.angle_beta   90.00
_cell.angle_gamma   90.00
#
_symmetry.space_group_name_H-M   'P 1'
#
loop_
_entity.id
_entity.type
_entity.pdbx_description
1 polymer ?
#
loop_
_entity_poly.entity_id
_entity_poly.type
_entity_poly.pdbx_seq_one_letter_code
_entity_poly.pdbx_strand_id
1 'polypeptide(L)'
;MVHQYIKEKTKEFSESEKEERFKYLGKEVIDVGDPGLDSIPEFYGIANAIWRDWNEGKITTKTAIGRLLLLKLLTNKNKNHKIKDIPEEELDEVRAFIDYVVRVIRSGSKKRGEPEEERSLS
;
A
#
# COMPACT_ATOMS: atom_id res chain seq x y z
N MET A 1 7.39 -3.06 22.08
CA MET A 1 8.48 -2.36 21.36
C MET A 1 8.00 -1.68 20.08
N VAL A 2 7.37 -2.37 19.12
CA VAL A 2 6.83 -1.74 17.88
C VAL A 2 5.84 -0.60 18.17
N HIS A 3 4.92 -0.78 19.10
CA HIS A 3 3.92 0.26 19.44
C HIS A 3 4.54 1.53 20.06
N GLN A 4 5.63 1.38 20.81
CA GLN A 4 6.30 2.51 21.46
C GLN A 4 7.20 3.24 20.47
N TYR A 5 7.86 2.51 19.57
CA TYR A 5 8.61 3.07 18.44
C TYR A 5 7.71 3.90 17.51
N ILE A 6 6.52 3.39 17.17
CA ILE A 6 5.52 4.13 16.39
C ILE A 6 5.14 5.41 17.13
N LYS A 7 4.80 5.32 18.42
CA LYS A 7 4.36 6.47 19.22
C LYS A 7 5.43 7.56 19.39
N GLU A 8 6.70 7.18 19.47
CA GLU A 8 7.84 8.11 19.64
C GLU A 8 8.30 8.75 18.32
N LYS A 9 8.00 8.12 17.16
CA LYS A 9 8.41 8.59 15.83
C LYS A 9 7.29 9.20 15.00
N THR A 10 6.02 8.96 15.33
CA THR A 10 4.89 9.60 14.67
C THR A 10 4.79 11.07 15.07
N LYS A 11 5.10 11.96 14.13
CA LYS A 11 4.69 13.37 14.23
C LYS A 11 3.17 13.43 14.04
N GLU A 12 2.46 14.08 14.95
CA GLU A 12 1.06 14.44 14.72
C GLU A 12 1.02 15.64 13.76
N PHE A 13 0.34 15.48 12.62
CA PHE A 13 0.17 16.52 11.61
C PHE A 13 -1.28 17.05 11.64
N SER A 14 -1.47 18.33 11.32
CA SER A 14 -2.81 18.92 11.16
C SER A 14 -3.53 18.40 9.90
N GLU A 15 -4.87 18.44 9.86
CA GLU A 15 -5.67 17.93 8.74
C GLU A 15 -5.25 18.51 7.37
N SER A 16 -4.91 19.80 7.30
CA SER A 16 -4.42 20.45 6.08
C SER A 16 -3.01 20.01 5.67
N GLU A 17 -2.12 19.74 6.65
CA GLU A 17 -0.79 19.19 6.38
C GLU A 17 -0.87 17.73 5.94
N LYS A 18 -1.86 16.99 6.46
CA LYS A 18 -2.16 15.65 5.95
C LYS A 18 -2.67 15.74 4.50
N GLU A 19 -3.54 16.71 4.18
CA GLU A 19 -4.07 16.97 2.82
C GLU A 19 -2.99 17.19 1.75
N GLU A 20 -1.97 18.00 2.05
CA GLU A 20 -0.85 18.21 1.12
C GLU A 20 0.11 17.02 1.03
N ARG A 21 0.18 16.19 2.09
CA ARG A 21 1.02 14.99 2.17
C ARG A 21 0.33 13.71 1.68
N PHE A 22 -0.98 13.72 1.44
CA PHE A 22 -1.82 12.60 0.97
C PHE A 22 -1.59 12.14 -0.48
N LYS A 23 -0.37 12.28 -1.00
CA LYS A 23 -0.11 12.10 -2.43
C LYS A 23 0.43 10.72 -2.80
N TYR A 24 -0.05 9.64 -2.19
CA TYR A 24 0.11 8.32 -2.79
C TYR A 24 -1.18 7.51 -2.72
N LEU A 25 -1.83 7.39 -3.88
CA LEU A 25 -2.97 6.51 -4.14
C LEU A 25 -4.27 6.80 -3.38
N GLY A 26 -4.39 7.91 -2.65
CA GLY A 26 -5.63 8.34 -2.00
C GLY A 26 -5.94 7.62 -0.68
N LYS A 27 -4.92 7.39 0.16
CA LYS A 27 -5.02 6.85 1.52
C LYS A 27 -4.02 7.50 2.50
N GLU A 28 -4.40 7.51 3.78
CA GLU A 28 -3.54 7.90 4.89
C GLU A 28 -2.59 6.74 5.24
N VAL A 29 -1.29 6.94 5.09
CA VAL A 29 -0.26 6.06 5.64
C VAL A 29 0.73 6.89 6.44
N ILE A 30 1.13 6.37 7.60
CA ILE A 30 2.12 7.01 8.46
C ILE A 30 3.49 6.86 7.79
N ASP A 31 4.07 7.99 7.38
CA ASP A 31 5.44 8.08 6.87
C ASP A 31 6.45 7.70 7.98
N VAL A 32 7.44 6.85 7.65
CA VAL A 32 8.50 6.42 8.58
C VAL A 32 9.79 7.21 8.35
N GLY A 33 9.95 7.80 7.15
CA GLY A 33 11.09 8.60 6.71
C GLY A 33 10.71 9.90 6.00
N ASP A 34 11.19 10.09 4.77
CA ASP A 34 10.74 11.18 3.89
C ASP A 34 9.40 10.79 3.25
N PRO A 35 8.46 11.73 3.01
CA PRO A 35 7.14 11.39 2.48
C PRO A 35 7.21 10.52 1.22
N GLY A 36 6.71 9.28 1.32
CA GLY A 36 6.49 8.37 0.20
C GLY A 36 7.58 7.33 -0.10
N LEU A 37 7.20 6.07 0.12
CA LEU A 37 7.72 4.82 -0.46
C LEU A 37 9.25 4.71 -0.47
N ASP A 38 9.89 5.15 0.59
CA ASP A 38 11.36 5.16 0.70
C ASP A 38 11.90 3.96 1.50
N SER A 39 11.02 3.18 2.13
CA SER A 39 11.39 2.09 3.02
C SER A 39 10.46 0.88 2.92
N ILE A 40 10.99 -0.32 3.19
CA ILE A 40 10.25 -1.58 3.19
C ILE A 40 8.99 -1.54 4.08
N PRO A 41 9.03 -1.00 5.33
CA PRO A 41 7.84 -0.93 6.17
C PRO A 41 6.69 -0.11 5.57
N GLU A 42 6.97 0.92 4.78
CA GLU A 42 5.93 1.73 4.14
C GLU A 42 5.16 0.95 3.08
N PHE A 43 5.85 0.13 2.27
CA PHE A 43 5.17 -0.75 1.32
C PHE A 43 4.22 -1.72 2.02
N TYR A 44 4.67 -2.34 3.12
CA TYR A 44 3.81 -3.22 3.92
C TYR A 44 2.63 -2.48 4.54
N GLY A 45 2.86 -1.27 5.06
CA GLY A 45 1.83 -0.41 5.63
C GLY A 45 0.74 -0.05 4.63
N ILE A 46 1.13 0.37 3.41
CA ILE A 46 0.19 0.73 2.34
C ILE A 46 -0.59 -0.49 1.86
N ALA A 47 0.07 -1.63 1.62
CA ALA A 47 -0.60 -2.85 1.20
C ALA A 47 -1.66 -3.31 2.22
N ASN A 48 -1.33 -3.25 3.53
CA ASN A 48 -2.27 -3.57 4.61
C ASN A 48 -3.45 -2.58 4.69
N ALA A 49 -3.18 -1.28 4.54
CA ALA A 49 -4.24 -0.27 4.51
C ALA A 49 -5.22 -0.51 3.35
N ILE A 50 -4.70 -0.77 2.13
CA ILE A 50 -5.52 -1.09 0.96
C ILE A 50 -6.39 -2.32 1.22
N TRP A 51 -5.79 -3.39 1.76
CA TRP A 51 -6.53 -4.60 2.10
C TRP A 51 -7.65 -4.33 3.12
N ARG A 52 -7.35 -3.58 4.20
CA ARG A 52 -8.33 -3.25 5.24
C ARG A 52 -9.49 -2.46 4.68
N ASP A 53 -9.22 -1.43 3.88
CA ASP A 53 -10.25 -0.61 3.25
C ASP A 53 -11.15 -1.42 2.32
N TRP A 54 -10.57 -2.32 1.54
CA TRP A 54 -11.34 -3.24 0.71
C TRP A 54 -12.16 -4.22 1.57
N ASN A 55 -11.56 -4.74 2.64
CA ASN A 55 -12.21 -5.69 3.53
C ASN A 55 -13.43 -5.05 4.22
N GLU A 56 -13.31 -3.78 4.62
CA GLU A 56 -14.36 -2.96 5.21
C GLU A 56 -15.36 -2.39 4.18
N GLY A 57 -15.18 -2.67 2.89
CA GLY A 57 -16.07 -2.20 1.82
C GLY A 57 -15.94 -0.71 1.50
N LYS A 58 -14.90 -0.03 2.00
CA LYS A 58 -14.63 1.39 1.74
C LYS A 58 -14.16 1.65 0.30
N ILE A 59 -13.59 0.64 -0.36
CA ILE A 59 -13.14 0.70 -1.76
C ILE A 59 -13.53 -0.57 -2.51
N THR A 60 -13.75 -0.45 -3.83
CA THR A 60 -14.08 -1.60 -4.66
C THR A 60 -12.87 -2.51 -4.90
N THR A 61 -13.12 -3.74 -5.32
CA THR A 61 -12.07 -4.69 -5.71
C THR A 61 -11.19 -4.12 -6.82
N LYS A 62 -11.78 -3.47 -7.83
CA LYS A 62 -11.04 -2.82 -8.92
C LYS A 62 -10.09 -1.75 -8.39
N THR A 63 -10.57 -0.89 -7.49
CA THR A 63 -9.73 0.15 -6.86
C THR A 63 -8.60 -0.46 -6.04
N ALA A 64 -8.89 -1.50 -5.24
CA ALA A 64 -7.88 -2.13 -4.40
C ALA A 64 -6.77 -2.81 -5.23
N ILE A 65 -7.14 -3.57 -6.26
CA ILE A 65 -6.17 -4.22 -7.17
C ILE A 65 -5.35 -3.16 -7.90
N GLY A 66 -5.97 -2.11 -8.45
CA GLY A 66 -5.25 -1.04 -9.15
C GLY A 66 -4.19 -0.37 -8.25
N ARG A 67 -4.55 -0.08 -7.00
CA ARG A 67 -3.62 0.49 -6.02
C ARG A 67 -2.47 -0.45 -5.67
N LEU A 68 -2.74 -1.74 -5.47
CA LEU A 68 -1.70 -2.73 -5.20
C LEU A 68 -0.75 -2.92 -6.38
N LEU A 69 -1.24 -2.88 -7.62
CA LEU A 69 -0.37 -2.96 -8.79
C LEU A 69 0.51 -1.72 -8.95
N LEU A 70 -0.01 -0.52 -8.67
CA LEU A 70 0.84 0.67 -8.67
C LEU A 70 1.89 0.59 -7.56
N LEU A 71 1.49 0.15 -6.35
CA LEU A 71 2.42 -0.06 -5.25
C LEU A 71 3.54 -1.04 -5.65
N LYS A 72 3.18 -2.14 -6.32
CA LYS A 72 4.15 -3.11 -6.87
C LYS A 72 5.07 -2.46 -7.89
N LEU A 73 4.56 -1.63 -8.80
CA LEU A 73 5.39 -0.91 -9.78
C LEU A 73 6.45 -0.03 -9.10
N LEU A 74 6.09 0.61 -7.98
CA LEU A 74 6.96 1.51 -7.22
C LEU A 74 8.02 0.78 -6.38
N THR A 75 7.98 -0.55 -6.31
CA THR A 75 9.10 -1.37 -5.81
C THR A 75 10.24 -1.48 -6.83
N ASN A 76 10.06 -1.02 -8.07
CA ASN A 76 11.12 -1.03 -9.07
C ASN A 76 12.00 0.22 -8.93
N LYS A 77 13.31 0.03 -8.75
CA LYS A 77 14.28 1.13 -8.56
C LYS A 77 14.30 2.14 -9.72
N ASN A 78 13.99 1.71 -10.93
CA ASN A 78 13.89 2.61 -12.10
C ASN A 78 12.63 3.48 -12.07
N LYS A 79 11.64 3.11 -11.26
CA LYS A 79 10.37 3.83 -11.08
C LYS A 79 10.32 4.60 -9.77
N ASN A 80 11.16 4.23 -8.81
CA ASN A 80 11.31 4.88 -7.53
C ASN A 80 12.79 4.94 -7.14
N HIS A 81 13.41 6.10 -7.34
CA HIS A 81 14.84 6.29 -7.05
C HIS A 81 15.15 6.34 -5.55
N LYS A 82 14.14 6.49 -4.68
CA LYS A 82 14.32 6.56 -3.23
C LYS A 82 14.73 5.21 -2.62
N ILE A 83 14.34 4.11 -3.27
CA ILE A 83 14.65 2.74 -2.83
C ILE A 83 15.92 2.18 -3.49
N LYS A 84 16.74 3.03 -4.12
CA LYS A 84 17.93 2.59 -4.86
C LYS A 84 18.90 1.78 -3.99
N ASP A 85 19.00 2.14 -2.71
CA ASP A 85 19.94 1.58 -1.74
C ASP A 85 19.35 0.36 -1.00
N ILE A 86 18.07 0.05 -1.18
CA ILE A 86 17.43 -1.14 -0.60
C ILE A 86 17.88 -2.39 -1.39
N PRO A 87 18.28 -3.49 -0.73
CA PRO A 87 18.60 -4.75 -1.40
C PRO A 87 17.45 -5.25 -2.27
N GLU A 88 17.77 -5.81 -3.45
CA GLU A 88 16.74 -6.30 -4.38
C GLU A 88 15.93 -7.46 -3.77
N GLU A 89 16.56 -8.30 -2.96
CA GLU A 89 15.92 -9.41 -2.24
C GLU A 89 14.81 -8.92 -1.30
N GLU A 90 15.05 -7.82 -0.56
CA GLU A 90 14.01 -7.22 0.30
C GLU A 90 12.84 -6.65 -0.52
N LEU A 91 13.13 -6.10 -1.71
CA LEU A 91 12.09 -5.62 -2.63
C LEU A 91 11.29 -6.80 -3.24
N ASP A 92 11.94 -7.94 -3.48
CA ASP A 92 11.27 -9.16 -3.92
C ASP A 92 10.30 -9.71 -2.87
N GLU A 93 10.67 -9.69 -1.59
CA GLU A 93 9.78 -10.04 -0.50
C GLU A 93 8.54 -9.14 -0.47
N VAL A 94 8.73 -7.82 -0.64
CA VAL A 94 7.63 -6.86 -0.73
C VAL A 94 6.71 -7.17 -1.92
N ARG A 95 7.28 -7.47 -3.10
CA ARG A 95 6.49 -7.84 -4.29
C ARG A 95 5.69 -9.12 -4.06
N ALA A 96 6.30 -10.13 -3.42
CA ALA A 96 5.64 -11.38 -3.08
C ALA A 96 4.47 -11.17 -2.10
N PHE A 97 4.66 -10.30 -1.11
CA PHE A 97 3.59 -9.92 -0.19
C PHE A 97 2.44 -9.18 -0.90
N ILE A 98 2.75 -8.20 -1.76
CA ILE A 98 1.74 -7.49 -2.54
C ILE A 98 0.95 -8.49 -3.42
N ASP A 99 1.63 -9.42 -4.07
CA ASP A 99 0.99 -10.48 -4.87
C ASP A 99 0.08 -11.38 -4.02
N TYR A 100 0.51 -11.72 -2.80
CA TYR A 100 -0.32 -12.44 -1.86
C TYR A 100 -1.61 -11.67 -1.52
N VAL A 101 -1.51 -10.38 -1.19
CA VAL A 101 -2.67 -9.54 -0.89
C VAL A 101 -3.62 -9.46 -2.09
N VAL A 102 -3.09 -9.29 -3.31
CA VAL A 102 -3.90 -9.32 -4.55
C VAL A 102 -4.66 -10.64 -4.69
N ARG A 103 -4.02 -11.78 -4.42
CA ARG A 103 -4.69 -13.10 -4.46
C ARG A 103 -5.80 -13.21 -3.41
N VAL A 104 -5.57 -12.72 -2.19
CA VAL A 104 -6.57 -12.68 -1.11
C VAL A 104 -7.79 -11.86 -1.55
N ILE A 105 -7.58 -10.65 -2.07
CA ILE A 105 -8.65 -9.76 -2.53
C ILE A 105 -9.45 -10.41 -3.66
N ARG A 106 -8.78 -10.96 -4.68
CA ARG A 106 -9.46 -11.65 -5.80
C ARG A 106 -10.30 -12.84 -5.32
N SER A 107 -9.75 -13.63 -4.40
CA SER A 107 -10.44 -14.81 -3.85
C SER A 107 -11.63 -14.41 -2.98
N GLY A 108 -11.49 -13.34 -2.19
CA GLY A 108 -12.58 -12.83 -1.36
C GLY A 108 -13.66 -12.13 -2.17
N SER A 109 -13.32 -11.39 -3.23
CA SER A 109 -14.29 -10.81 -4.17
C SER A 109 -15.14 -11.89 -4.83
N LYS A 110 -14.55 -13.04 -5.19
CA LYS A 110 -15.29 -14.23 -5.67
C LYS A 110 -16.34 -14.69 -4.66
N LYS A 111 -15.98 -14.78 -3.38
CA LYS A 111 -16.91 -15.17 -2.30
C LYS A 111 -18.00 -14.13 -2.05
N ARG A 112 -17.73 -12.84 -2.29
CA ARG A 112 -18.70 -11.74 -2.18
C ARG A 112 -19.70 -11.66 -3.34
N GLY A 113 -19.51 -12.46 -4.41
CA GLY A 113 -20.43 -12.47 -5.55
C GLY A 113 -20.31 -11.24 -6.47
N GLU A 114 -19.24 -10.46 -6.37
CA GLU A 114 -19.04 -9.26 -7.21
C GLU A 114 -18.99 -9.58 -8.72
N PRO A 115 -19.39 -8.65 -9.61
CA PRO A 115 -19.30 -8.84 -11.07
C PRO A 115 -17.85 -9.01 -11.55
N GLU A 116 -17.66 -9.69 -12.68
CA GLU A 116 -16.32 -9.90 -13.28
C GLU A 116 -15.64 -8.59 -13.69
N GLU A 117 -16.42 -7.60 -14.11
CA GLU A 117 -15.99 -6.24 -14.48
C GLU A 117 -15.28 -5.49 -13.34
N GLU A 118 -15.65 -5.78 -12.09
CA GLU A 118 -15.02 -5.25 -10.88
C GLU A 118 -13.74 -6.01 -10.48
N ARG A 119 -13.44 -7.13 -11.16
CA ARG A 119 -12.29 -8.01 -10.90
C ARG A 119 -11.19 -7.88 -11.95
N SER A 120 -11.53 -7.46 -13.15
CA SER A 120 -10.60 -7.21 -14.25
C SER A 120 -10.14 -5.76 -14.29
N LEU A 121 -8.83 -5.54 -14.34
CA LEU A 121 -8.30 -4.28 -14.85
C LEU A 121 -8.29 -4.42 -16.37
N SER A 122 -9.25 -3.78 -17.02
CA SER A 122 -9.36 -3.63 -18.47
C SER A 122 -8.12 -2.94 -19.05
#